data_AF-A0A6I5WMY9-F1
#
_entry.id   AF-A0A6I5WMY9-F1
#
_cell.length_a   1.000
_cell.length_b   1.000
_cell.length_c   1.000
_cell.angle_alpha   90.00
_cell.angle_beta   90.00
_cell.angle_gamma   90.00
#
_symmetry.space_group_name_H-M   'P 1'
#
loop_
_entity.id
_entity.type
_entity.pdbx_description
1 polymer ?
#
loop_
_entity_poly.entity_id
_entity_poly.type
_entity_poly.pdbx_seq_one_letter_code
_entity_poly.pdbx_strand_id
1 'polypeptide(L)'
;MSYRLWFRLDDVLPLAEHAMACPAHRITGAQARGLAPLAPGLIWTGTSRRDVLVSNGLPGWYSKSGDVHAAEAGTWRHITTDRHGVAGRPDYFQAFLPLRAGQALGPVISMLRGARHTGRHWVTVDIDPADGHLIGPDRVRVVQHRDQLIPPDGGWALAMVTSRAVAGRVYPALVADGYTSDAGYQLPRFDRATVEQMIADLDAVHANPDRSTDPMPGEYPHLRLTGDVLVVFDEHDDGEHVTYRETDRVHPDPEGRYPLGAYTWPWQLAAT
;
A
#
# COMPACT_ATOMS: atom_id res chain seq x y z
N MET A 1 7.27 -22.46 -3.51
CA MET A 1 7.84 -21.20 -4.07
C MET A 1 6.99 -20.12 -3.48
N SER A 2 7.59 -19.36 -2.58
CA SER A 2 6.91 -18.26 -1.90
C SER A 2 6.87 -17.03 -2.81
N TYR A 3 5.81 -16.24 -2.70
CA TYR A 3 5.73 -14.90 -3.28
C TYR A 3 5.41 -13.88 -2.20
N ARG A 4 5.91 -12.66 -2.37
CA ARG A 4 5.80 -11.59 -1.39
C ARG A 4 4.72 -10.60 -1.79
N LEU A 5 3.77 -10.39 -0.88
CA LEU A 5 2.73 -9.37 -1.00
C LEU A 5 3.12 -8.12 -0.22
N TRP A 6 2.69 -6.96 -0.72
CA TRP A 6 3.01 -5.65 -0.13
C TRP A 6 1.74 -4.87 0.15
N PHE A 7 1.49 -4.62 1.43
CA PHE A 7 0.34 -3.87 1.91
C PHE A 7 0.79 -2.59 2.62
N ARG A 8 -0.06 -1.57 2.58
CA ARG A 8 0.13 -0.39 3.42
C ARG A 8 -0.17 -0.73 4.87
N LEU A 9 0.71 -0.33 5.79
CA LEU A 9 0.49 -0.51 7.22
C LEU A 9 -0.81 0.15 7.66
N ASP A 10 -1.14 1.29 7.07
CA ASP A 10 -2.34 2.05 7.40
C ASP A 10 -3.64 1.38 6.99
N ASP A 11 -3.59 0.42 6.06
CA ASP A 11 -4.76 -0.39 5.71
C ASP A 11 -4.81 -1.68 6.54
N VAL A 12 -3.64 -2.25 6.86
CA VAL A 12 -3.55 -3.54 7.58
C VAL A 12 -3.77 -3.39 9.09
N LEU A 13 -3.17 -2.37 9.73
CA LEU A 13 -3.24 -2.20 11.17
C LEU A 13 -4.68 -2.01 11.65
N PRO A 14 -5.53 -1.15 11.04
CA PRO A 14 -6.92 -1.03 11.46
C PRO A 14 -7.68 -2.35 11.38
N LEU A 15 -7.50 -3.15 10.32
CA LEU A 15 -8.12 -4.47 10.20
C LEU A 15 -7.69 -5.43 11.31
N ALA A 16 -6.41 -5.37 11.68
CA ALA A 16 -5.86 -6.17 12.76
C ALA A 16 -6.43 -5.73 14.13
N GLU A 17 -6.53 -4.42 14.37
CA GLU A 17 -7.17 -3.87 15.57
C GLU A 17 -8.64 -4.26 15.67
N HIS A 18 -9.38 -4.16 14.56
CA HIS A 18 -10.76 -4.63 14.47
C HIS A 18 -10.87 -6.11 14.86
N ALA A 19 -10.04 -6.99 14.26
CA ALA A 19 -10.04 -8.42 14.61
C ALA A 19 -9.78 -8.64 16.10
N MET A 20 -8.85 -7.87 16.69
CA MET A 20 -8.47 -7.99 18.10
C MET A 20 -9.55 -7.49 19.06
N ALA A 21 -10.33 -6.47 18.66
CA ALA A 21 -11.37 -5.86 19.48
C ALA A 21 -12.71 -6.62 19.43
N CYS A 22 -12.98 -7.36 18.36
CA CYS A 22 -14.24 -8.11 18.22
C CYS A 22 -14.40 -9.21 19.29
N PRO A 23 -15.60 -9.37 19.87
CA PRO A 23 -15.88 -10.39 20.88
C PRO A 23 -16.00 -11.80 20.29
N ALA A 24 -16.25 -11.91 18.97
CA ALA A 24 -16.39 -13.17 18.25
C ALA A 24 -15.64 -13.11 16.91
N HIS A 25 -15.35 -14.30 16.36
CA HIS A 25 -14.60 -14.44 15.12
C HIS A 25 -15.26 -15.47 14.22
N ARG A 26 -15.26 -15.19 12.91
CA ARG A 26 -15.70 -16.14 11.89
C ARG A 26 -14.62 -17.20 11.70
N ILE A 27 -14.98 -18.47 11.84
CA ILE A 27 -14.15 -19.59 11.37
C ILE A 27 -14.13 -19.55 9.84
N THR A 28 -12.93 -19.51 9.26
CA THR A 28 -12.77 -19.51 7.80
C THR A 28 -12.38 -20.87 7.26
N GLY A 29 -12.61 -21.09 5.96
CA GLY A 29 -12.17 -22.30 5.27
C GLY A 29 -10.65 -22.48 5.35
N ALA A 30 -9.88 -21.39 5.24
CA ALA A 30 -8.43 -21.42 5.43
C ALA A 30 -8.03 -21.86 6.84
N GLN A 31 -8.67 -21.28 7.86
CA GLN A 31 -8.42 -21.63 9.25
C GLN A 31 -8.78 -23.08 9.58
N ALA A 32 -9.92 -23.57 9.06
CA ALA A 32 -10.33 -24.97 9.21
C ALA A 32 -9.35 -25.93 8.52
N ARG A 33 -8.90 -25.61 7.29
CA ARG A 33 -7.91 -26.42 6.57
C ARG A 33 -6.53 -26.37 7.21
N GLY A 34 -6.15 -25.23 7.79
CA GLY A 34 -4.90 -25.07 8.53
C GLY A 34 -4.95 -25.62 9.96
N LEU A 35 -6.06 -26.24 10.38
CA LEU A 35 -6.28 -26.77 11.74
C LEU A 35 -5.95 -25.75 12.85
N ALA A 36 -6.17 -24.47 12.57
CA ALA A 36 -5.84 -23.40 13.49
C ALA A 36 -6.99 -23.14 14.49
N PRO A 37 -6.68 -22.86 15.77
CA PRO A 37 -7.71 -22.56 16.77
C PRO A 37 -8.45 -21.27 16.41
N LEU A 38 -9.69 -21.12 16.93
CA LEU A 38 -10.44 -19.88 16.82
C LEU A 38 -9.70 -18.75 17.54
N ALA A 39 -9.26 -17.75 16.79
CA ALA A 39 -8.50 -16.61 17.30
C ALA A 39 -8.68 -15.37 16.40
N PRO A 40 -8.38 -14.16 16.93
CA PRO A 40 -8.23 -12.97 16.11
C PRO A 40 -7.19 -13.17 15.02
N GLY A 41 -7.57 -12.84 13.79
CA GLY A 41 -6.70 -13.01 12.64
C GLY A 41 -7.11 -12.18 11.44
N LEU A 42 -6.18 -12.11 10.49
CA LEU A 42 -6.46 -11.62 9.14
C LEU A 42 -6.59 -12.80 8.20
N ILE A 43 -7.41 -12.64 7.18
CA ILE A 43 -7.62 -13.64 6.14
C ILE A 43 -7.06 -13.05 4.86
N TRP A 44 -6.02 -13.67 4.34
CA TRP A 44 -5.58 -13.39 2.99
C TRP A 44 -6.48 -14.14 2.01
N THR A 45 -6.92 -13.45 0.97
CA THR A 45 -7.58 -14.03 -0.20
C THR A 45 -6.91 -13.51 -1.46
N GLY A 46 -6.38 -14.42 -2.27
CA GLY A 46 -5.86 -14.16 -3.60
C GLY A 46 -6.92 -14.46 -4.66
N THR A 47 -6.90 -13.69 -5.73
CA THR A 47 -7.66 -13.92 -6.96
C THR A 47 -6.71 -13.75 -8.14
N SER A 48 -7.19 -13.95 -9.37
CA SER A 48 -6.38 -13.65 -10.56
C SER A 48 -6.02 -12.16 -10.71
N ARG A 49 -6.63 -11.26 -9.92
CA ARG A 49 -6.49 -9.81 -10.08
C ARG A 49 -6.10 -9.05 -8.82
N ARG A 50 -6.31 -9.64 -7.64
CA ARG A 50 -6.18 -8.96 -6.35
C ARG A 50 -5.78 -9.93 -5.26
N ASP A 51 -4.95 -9.43 -4.37
CA ASP A 51 -4.62 -10.04 -3.10
C ASP A 51 -5.09 -9.11 -1.99
N VAL A 52 -5.97 -9.61 -1.12
CA VAL A 52 -6.57 -8.79 -0.08
C VAL A 52 -6.42 -9.43 1.30
N LEU A 53 -6.24 -8.60 2.32
CA LEU A 53 -6.37 -8.97 3.72
C LEU A 53 -7.69 -8.43 4.26
N VAL A 54 -8.43 -9.27 4.98
CA VAL A 54 -9.67 -8.88 5.67
C VAL A 54 -9.66 -9.36 7.12
N SER A 55 -10.37 -8.65 7.99
CA SER A 55 -10.55 -9.04 9.39
C SER A 55 -11.48 -10.25 9.51
N ASN A 56 -11.20 -11.19 10.41
CA ASN A 56 -12.13 -12.27 10.77
C ASN A 56 -13.08 -11.93 11.93
N GLY A 57 -13.03 -10.70 12.47
CA GLY A 57 -13.86 -10.26 13.59
C GLY A 57 -15.35 -10.15 13.26
N LEU A 58 -16.20 -10.35 14.26
CA LEU A 58 -17.65 -10.17 14.20
C LEU A 58 -18.13 -9.11 15.21
N PRO A 59 -19.01 -8.15 14.82
CA PRO A 59 -19.59 -7.99 13.47
C PRO A 59 -18.51 -7.68 12.42
N GLY A 60 -18.78 -8.06 11.16
CA GLY A 60 -17.84 -7.79 10.07
C GLY A 60 -17.70 -6.29 9.81
N TRP A 61 -16.55 -5.87 9.28
CA TRP A 61 -16.32 -4.48 8.92
C TRP A 61 -16.62 -4.25 7.45
N TYR A 62 -17.54 -3.33 7.17
CA TYR A 62 -17.98 -2.97 5.84
C TYR A 62 -17.79 -1.47 5.57
N SER A 63 -17.56 -1.11 4.32
CA SER A 63 -17.58 0.26 3.82
C SER A 63 -19.02 0.81 3.83
N LYS A 64 -19.17 2.11 3.54
CA LYS A 64 -20.49 2.76 3.37
C LYS A 64 -21.32 2.14 2.24
N SER A 65 -20.67 1.57 1.21
CA SER A 65 -21.32 0.85 0.11
C SER A 65 -21.70 -0.59 0.46
N GLY A 66 -21.34 -1.08 1.65
CA GLY A 66 -21.59 -2.45 2.08
C GLY A 66 -20.53 -3.46 1.62
N ASP A 67 -19.43 -3.01 1.02
CA ASP A 67 -18.30 -3.86 0.65
C ASP A 67 -17.49 -4.23 1.89
N VAL A 68 -16.94 -5.44 1.95
CA VAL A 68 -16.06 -5.84 3.05
C VAL A 68 -14.83 -4.92 3.06
N HIS A 69 -14.54 -4.32 4.22
CA HIS A 69 -13.35 -3.52 4.39
C HIS A 69 -12.10 -4.42 4.29
N ALA A 70 -11.17 -4.04 3.42
CA ALA A 70 -10.04 -4.86 3.03
C ALA A 70 -8.80 -4.00 2.77
N ALA A 71 -7.62 -4.56 3.05
CA ALA A 71 -6.35 -4.01 2.63
C ALA A 71 -5.91 -4.74 1.36
N GLU A 72 -5.67 -3.99 0.28
CA GLU A 72 -5.25 -4.56 -1.00
C GLU A 72 -3.73 -4.54 -1.12
N ALA A 73 -3.14 -5.63 -1.60
CA ALA A 73 -1.72 -5.67 -1.91
C ALA A 73 -1.51 -4.90 -3.21
N GLY A 74 -0.72 -3.84 -3.18
CA GLY A 74 -0.41 -3.11 -4.41
C GLY A 74 0.53 -3.94 -5.28
N THR A 75 0.22 -4.15 -6.56
CA THR A 75 1.18 -4.72 -7.51
C THR A 75 1.03 -4.15 -8.91
N TRP A 76 2.07 -4.35 -9.73
CA TRP A 76 2.01 -4.09 -11.16
C TRP A 76 1.33 -5.25 -11.89
N ARG A 77 0.73 -4.92 -13.05
CA ARG A 77 0.09 -5.82 -13.99
C ARG A 77 0.49 -5.46 -15.42
N HIS A 78 0.91 -6.46 -16.18
CA HIS A 78 1.20 -6.36 -17.59
C HIS A 78 -0.10 -6.41 -18.39
N ILE A 79 -0.36 -5.39 -19.21
CA ILE A 79 -1.65 -5.17 -19.88
C ILE A 79 -2.00 -6.32 -20.83
N THR A 80 -1.03 -6.81 -21.63
CA THR A 80 -1.27 -7.84 -22.64
C THR A 80 -1.31 -9.27 -22.10
N THR A 81 -0.42 -9.62 -21.17
CA THR A 81 -0.26 -11.00 -20.70
C THR A 81 -1.01 -11.28 -19.39
N ASP A 82 -1.55 -10.25 -18.74
CA ASP A 82 -2.13 -10.30 -17.40
C ASP A 82 -1.15 -10.79 -16.31
N ARG A 83 0.14 -10.87 -16.65
CA ARG A 83 1.22 -11.15 -15.69
C ARG A 83 1.25 -10.04 -14.66
N HIS A 84 1.22 -10.38 -13.39
CA HIS A 84 1.32 -9.43 -12.30
C HIS A 84 2.48 -9.78 -11.38
N GLY A 85 2.90 -8.84 -10.54
CA GLY A 85 4.02 -9.02 -9.60
C GLY A 85 3.80 -10.10 -8.53
N VAL A 86 2.61 -10.69 -8.49
CA VAL A 86 2.27 -11.84 -7.64
C VAL A 86 2.03 -13.05 -8.55
N ALA A 87 2.59 -14.20 -8.22
CA ALA A 87 2.29 -15.43 -8.95
C ALA A 87 1.01 -16.06 -8.38
N GLY A 88 -0.16 -15.66 -8.88
CA GLY A 88 -1.42 -16.29 -8.54
C GLY A 88 -1.37 -17.81 -8.76
N ARG A 89 -1.85 -18.60 -7.80
CA ARG A 89 -1.97 -20.06 -7.93
C ARG A 89 -3.44 -20.50 -7.93
N PRO A 90 -3.90 -21.27 -8.92
CA PRO A 90 -5.31 -21.64 -9.04
C PRO A 90 -5.86 -22.44 -7.84
N ASP A 91 -4.99 -23.18 -7.16
CA ASP A 91 -5.32 -24.11 -6.07
C ASP A 91 -5.04 -23.54 -4.68
N TYR A 92 -4.41 -22.37 -4.60
CA TYR A 92 -4.01 -21.76 -3.33
C TYR A 92 -4.31 -20.27 -3.33
N PHE A 93 -5.47 -19.93 -2.77
CA PHE A 93 -6.07 -18.60 -2.87
C PHE A 93 -6.58 -18.06 -1.53
N GLN A 94 -6.37 -18.79 -0.42
CA GLN A 94 -6.72 -18.31 0.91
C GLN A 94 -5.79 -18.85 1.99
N ALA A 95 -5.47 -18.01 2.97
CA ALA A 95 -4.68 -18.38 4.14
C ALA A 95 -5.07 -17.53 5.34
N PHE A 96 -4.88 -18.08 6.54
CA PHE A 96 -5.19 -17.43 7.80
C PHE A 96 -3.92 -16.93 8.48
N LEU A 97 -3.90 -15.66 8.90
CA LEU A 97 -2.82 -15.04 9.67
C LEU A 97 -3.29 -14.81 11.12
N PRO A 98 -2.86 -15.62 12.09
CA PRO A 98 -3.19 -15.40 13.49
C PRO A 98 -2.43 -14.19 14.07
N LEU A 99 -3.15 -13.26 14.70
CA LEU A 99 -2.55 -12.00 15.20
C LEU A 99 -1.84 -12.15 16.55
N ARG A 100 -2.27 -13.14 17.34
CA ARG A 100 -1.68 -13.46 18.65
C ARG A 100 -0.50 -14.43 18.56
N ALA A 101 -0.29 -15.05 17.40
CA ALA A 101 0.92 -15.82 17.15
C ALA A 101 2.12 -14.88 17.07
N GLY A 102 3.27 -15.29 17.61
CA GLY A 102 4.45 -14.44 17.71
C GLY A 102 5.75 -15.18 17.49
N GLN A 103 6.81 -14.39 17.28
CA GLN A 103 8.20 -14.85 17.26
C GLN A 103 8.94 -14.41 18.54
N ALA A 104 10.28 -14.43 18.53
CA ALA A 104 11.13 -13.83 19.54
C ALA A 104 10.81 -12.35 19.83
N LEU A 105 10.28 -11.61 18.85
CA LEU A 105 9.87 -10.20 18.97
C LEU A 105 8.41 -10.01 19.45
N GLY A 106 7.70 -11.10 19.73
CA GLY A 106 6.32 -11.08 20.20
C GLY A 106 5.27 -11.25 19.10
N PRO A 107 3.98 -11.03 19.44
CA PRO A 107 2.86 -11.25 18.53
C PRO A 107 2.83 -10.32 17.31
N VAL A 108 2.27 -10.79 16.19
CA VAL A 108 2.11 -9.99 14.96
C VAL A 108 1.43 -8.65 15.23
N ILE A 109 0.36 -8.62 16.04
CA ILE A 109 -0.32 -7.35 16.39
C ILE A 109 0.63 -6.35 17.09
N SER A 110 1.54 -6.83 17.93
CA SER A 110 2.48 -5.96 18.66
C SER A 110 3.50 -5.36 17.70
N MET A 111 3.97 -6.15 16.73
CA MET A 111 4.82 -5.67 15.64
C MET A 111 4.12 -4.59 14.80
N LEU A 112 2.86 -4.81 14.39
CA LEU A 112 2.11 -3.83 13.60
C LEU A 112 1.89 -2.51 14.38
N ARG A 113 1.52 -2.59 15.67
CA ARG A 113 1.39 -1.41 16.55
C ARG A 113 2.71 -0.66 16.68
N GLY A 114 3.79 -1.38 16.95
CA GLY A 114 5.13 -0.80 17.07
C GLY A 114 5.61 -0.13 15.78
N ALA A 115 5.32 -0.73 14.63
CA ALA A 115 5.72 -0.23 13.31
C ALA A 115 5.27 1.22 13.07
N ARG A 116 4.03 1.55 13.48
CA ARG A 116 3.44 2.89 13.35
C ARG A 116 4.25 3.96 14.07
N HIS A 117 4.91 3.61 15.18
CA HIS A 117 5.73 4.53 15.97
C HIS A 117 7.20 4.58 15.51
N THR A 118 7.61 3.67 14.62
CA THR A 118 9.00 3.56 14.14
C THR A 118 9.19 4.03 12.70
N GLY A 119 8.20 4.74 12.12
CA GLY A 119 8.28 5.24 10.74
C GLY A 119 8.31 4.13 9.68
N ARG A 120 7.63 3.01 9.94
CA ARG A 120 7.46 1.92 8.98
C ARG A 120 6.09 2.02 8.33
N HIS A 121 6.02 1.90 7.01
CA HIS A 121 4.82 2.20 6.24
C HIS A 121 4.25 1.00 5.49
N TRP A 122 5.03 -0.07 5.37
CA TRP A 122 4.70 -1.23 4.56
C TRP A 122 4.73 -2.52 5.38
N VAL A 123 3.77 -3.39 5.11
CA VAL A 123 3.68 -4.75 5.65
C VAL A 123 3.94 -5.72 4.49
N THR A 124 4.93 -6.59 4.64
CA THR A 124 5.15 -7.69 3.71
C THR A 124 4.54 -8.97 4.26
N VAL A 125 3.86 -9.72 3.41
CA VAL A 125 3.38 -11.07 3.72
C VAL A 125 3.91 -12.04 2.68
N ASP A 126 4.76 -12.97 3.13
CA ASP A 126 5.29 -14.04 2.30
C ASP A 126 4.28 -15.20 2.27
N ILE A 127 3.72 -15.48 1.10
CA ILE A 127 2.76 -16.55 0.90
C ILE A 127 3.47 -17.74 0.28
N ASP A 128 3.51 -18.89 0.97
CA ASP A 128 4.01 -20.15 0.43
C ASP A 128 2.94 -21.23 0.55
N PRO A 129 2.49 -21.84 -0.56
CA PRO A 129 1.59 -22.99 -0.51
C PRO A 129 2.13 -24.17 0.32
N ALA A 130 3.45 -24.27 0.48
CA ALA A 130 4.07 -25.27 1.33
C ALA A 130 3.73 -25.09 2.82
N ASP A 131 3.34 -23.89 3.24
CA ASP A 131 2.94 -23.59 4.63
C ASP A 131 1.49 -24.04 4.94
N GLY A 132 0.81 -24.67 3.97
CA GLY A 132 -0.62 -24.97 4.07
C GLY A 132 -1.43 -23.68 4.11
N HIS A 133 -2.62 -23.68 4.73
CA HIS A 133 -3.49 -22.49 4.78
C HIS A 133 -3.24 -21.57 5.99
N LEU A 134 -2.04 -21.61 6.56
CA LEU A 134 -1.65 -20.82 7.72
C LEU A 134 -0.43 -19.95 7.40
N ILE A 135 -0.56 -18.64 7.62
CA ILE A 135 0.54 -17.70 7.49
C ILE A 135 1.25 -17.63 8.85
N GLY A 136 2.46 -18.16 8.90
CA GLY A 136 3.31 -18.09 10.08
C GLY A 136 3.73 -16.65 10.41
N PRO A 137 4.00 -16.33 11.68
CA PRO A 137 4.44 -14.99 12.08
C PRO A 137 5.80 -14.59 11.46
N ASP A 138 6.61 -15.57 11.05
CA ASP A 138 7.89 -15.40 10.32
C ASP A 138 7.72 -14.92 8.88
N ARG A 139 6.52 -15.10 8.32
CA ARG A 139 6.15 -14.64 6.99
C ARG A 139 5.71 -13.18 6.96
N VAL A 140 5.57 -12.52 8.11
CA VAL A 140 5.12 -11.14 8.20
C VAL A 140 6.28 -10.24 8.61
N ARG A 141 6.49 -9.15 7.87
CA ARG A 141 7.49 -8.14 8.23
C ARG A 141 6.91 -6.75 8.05
N VAL A 142 7.50 -5.79 8.77
CA VAL A 142 7.21 -4.37 8.65
C VAL A 142 8.47 -3.66 8.21
N VAL A 143 8.35 -2.85 7.16
CA VAL A 143 9.49 -2.17 6.54
C VAL A 143 9.16 -0.72 6.23
N GLN A 144 10.20 0.09 6.11
CA GLN A 144 10.08 1.53 5.93
C GLN A 144 9.64 1.90 4.52
N HIS A 145 10.24 1.26 3.52
CA HIS A 145 9.93 1.46 2.12
C HIS A 145 9.61 0.12 1.46
N ARG A 146 8.99 0.20 0.30
CA ARG A 146 8.69 -0.95 -0.52
C ARG A 146 9.78 -1.19 -1.55
N ASP A 147 10.25 -2.44 -1.60
CA ASP A 147 11.08 -2.93 -2.71
C ASP A 147 10.19 -3.35 -3.89
N GLN A 148 10.77 -3.48 -5.08
CA GLN A 148 10.07 -4.01 -6.27
C GLN A 148 8.83 -3.19 -6.66
N LEU A 149 8.89 -1.87 -6.50
CA LEU A 149 7.86 -0.94 -7.01
C LEU A 149 7.76 -0.96 -8.54
N ILE A 150 8.77 -1.49 -9.20
CA ILE A 150 8.99 -1.41 -10.63
C ILE A 150 8.99 -2.83 -11.21
N PRO A 151 8.36 -3.07 -12.38
CA PRO A 151 8.45 -4.33 -13.08
C PRO A 151 9.91 -4.64 -13.49
N PRO A 152 10.44 -5.84 -13.17
CA PRO A 152 11.86 -6.14 -13.39
C PRO A 152 12.27 -6.18 -14.87
N ASP A 153 11.33 -6.51 -15.76
CA ASP A 153 11.54 -6.60 -17.21
C ASP A 153 10.88 -5.42 -17.96
N GLY A 154 10.51 -4.35 -17.24
CA GLY A 154 9.78 -3.22 -17.81
C GLY A 154 10.62 -2.37 -18.75
N GLY A 155 10.11 -2.13 -19.97
CA GLY A 155 10.57 -1.03 -20.80
C GLY A 155 10.10 0.31 -20.23
N TRP A 156 10.72 1.41 -20.66
CA TRP A 156 10.38 2.75 -20.19
C TRP A 156 10.08 3.68 -21.35
N ALA A 157 8.92 4.33 -21.30
CA ALA A 157 8.52 5.36 -22.25
C ALA A 157 8.50 6.72 -21.57
N LEU A 158 9.05 7.74 -22.24
CA LEU A 158 8.87 9.12 -21.81
C LEU A 158 7.41 9.53 -22.05
N ALA A 159 6.77 10.10 -21.02
CA ALA A 159 5.42 10.59 -21.11
C ALA A 159 5.18 11.76 -20.14
N MET A 160 4.12 12.51 -20.41
CA MET A 160 3.59 13.49 -19.46
C MET A 160 2.48 12.82 -18.63
N VAL A 161 2.57 12.93 -17.31
CA VAL A 161 1.60 12.31 -16.39
C VAL A 161 0.98 13.34 -15.45
N THR A 162 -0.23 13.06 -15.01
CA THR A 162 -0.98 13.86 -14.03
C THR A 162 -1.64 12.96 -13.00
N SER A 163 -1.90 13.51 -11.82
CA SER A 163 -2.73 12.89 -10.80
C SER A 163 -3.45 13.96 -10.00
N ARG A 164 -4.61 13.60 -9.44
CA ARG A 164 -5.30 14.45 -8.46
C ARG A 164 -4.41 14.72 -7.25
N ALA A 165 -3.55 13.77 -6.85
CA ALA A 165 -2.62 13.94 -5.73
C ALA A 165 -1.65 15.12 -5.90
N VAL A 166 -1.41 15.56 -7.14
CA VAL A 166 -0.56 16.73 -7.45
C VAL A 166 -1.39 17.89 -8.00
N ALA A 167 -2.63 18.03 -7.52
CA ALA A 167 -3.59 19.04 -7.95
C ALA A 167 -3.85 19.07 -9.48
N GLY A 168 -3.73 17.91 -10.14
CA GLY A 168 -3.93 17.78 -11.59
C GLY A 168 -2.80 18.35 -12.44
N ARG A 169 -1.69 18.82 -11.84
CA ARG A 169 -0.53 19.31 -12.58
C ARG A 169 0.16 18.21 -13.37
N VAL A 170 0.87 18.61 -14.42
CA VAL A 170 1.42 17.71 -15.44
C VAL A 170 2.94 17.71 -15.37
N TYR A 171 3.55 16.53 -15.31
CA TYR A 171 4.98 16.36 -15.12
C TYR A 171 5.58 15.34 -16.10
N PRO A 172 6.82 15.54 -16.56
CA PRO A 172 7.52 14.55 -17.37
C PRO A 172 7.93 13.35 -16.50
N ALA A 173 7.75 12.15 -17.02
CA ALA A 173 8.11 10.91 -16.33
C ALA A 173 8.59 9.84 -17.31
N LEU A 174 9.30 8.85 -16.77
CA LEU A 174 9.41 7.55 -17.41
C LEU A 174 8.28 6.65 -16.89
N VAL A 175 7.44 6.16 -17.79
CA VAL A 175 6.32 5.26 -17.46
C VAL A 175 6.69 3.85 -17.89
N ALA A 176 6.35 2.86 -17.04
CA ALA A 176 6.58 1.46 -17.33
C ALA A 176 5.72 1.00 -18.52
N ASP A 177 6.36 0.75 -19.67
CA ASP A 177 5.68 0.42 -20.91
C ASP A 177 5.03 -0.97 -20.84
N GLY A 178 3.74 -1.04 -21.16
CA GLY A 178 2.95 -2.26 -21.06
C GLY A 178 2.52 -2.64 -19.64
N TYR A 179 2.81 -1.84 -18.61
CA TYR A 179 2.45 -2.12 -17.21
C TYR A 179 1.59 -1.02 -16.58
N THR A 180 0.70 -1.46 -15.69
CA THR A 180 -0.17 -0.59 -14.88
C THR A 180 -0.23 -1.11 -13.45
N SER A 181 -0.76 -0.33 -12.51
CA SER A 181 -1.29 -0.90 -11.27
C SER A 181 -2.51 -1.81 -11.55
N ASP A 182 -2.95 -2.58 -10.56
CA ASP A 182 -4.16 -3.40 -10.69
C ASP A 182 -5.43 -2.58 -10.96
N ALA A 183 -5.44 -1.30 -10.53
CA ALA A 183 -6.50 -0.35 -10.83
C ALA A 183 -6.38 0.31 -12.22
N GLY A 184 -5.35 -0.04 -13.01
CA GLY A 184 -5.13 0.47 -14.36
C GLY A 184 -4.41 1.81 -14.44
N TYR A 185 -3.90 2.33 -13.33
CA TYR A 185 -3.12 3.58 -13.31
C TYR A 185 -1.68 3.35 -13.77
N GLN A 186 -1.08 4.41 -14.31
CA GLN A 186 0.31 4.41 -14.77
C GLN A 186 1.28 4.22 -13.61
N LEU A 187 2.46 3.67 -13.90
CA LEU A 187 3.55 3.49 -12.94
C LEU A 187 4.74 4.38 -13.36
N PRO A 188 4.69 5.68 -13.03
CA PRO A 188 5.76 6.61 -13.40
C PRO A 188 6.94 6.55 -12.42
N ARG A 189 8.11 6.92 -12.93
CA ARG A 189 9.29 7.28 -12.15
C ARG A 189 9.83 8.62 -12.63
N PHE A 190 10.20 9.48 -11.68
CA PHE A 190 10.54 10.89 -11.92
C PHE A 190 12.02 11.14 -11.66
N ASP A 191 12.68 12.03 -12.40
CA ASP A 191 13.99 12.51 -11.94
C ASP A 191 13.84 13.48 -10.76
N ARG A 192 14.97 13.75 -10.11
CA ARG A 192 15.04 14.67 -8.97
C ARG A 192 14.50 16.06 -9.30
N ALA A 193 14.84 16.62 -10.46
CA ALA A 193 14.39 17.96 -10.85
C ALA A 193 12.86 18.03 -10.96
N THR A 194 12.24 16.99 -11.51
CA THR A 194 10.78 16.88 -11.58
C THR A 194 10.16 16.74 -10.18
N VAL A 195 10.76 15.96 -9.28
CA VAL A 195 10.31 15.86 -7.88
C VAL A 195 10.42 17.20 -7.16
N GLU A 196 11.52 17.94 -7.36
CA GLU A 196 11.72 19.27 -6.79
C GLU A 196 10.68 20.27 -7.31
N GLN A 197 10.31 20.18 -8.60
CA GLN A 197 9.21 20.97 -9.16
C GLN A 197 7.86 20.60 -8.54
N MET A 198 7.56 19.31 -8.34
CA MET A 198 6.33 18.87 -7.67
C MET A 198 6.23 19.39 -6.24
N ILE A 199 7.35 19.41 -5.50
CA ILE A 199 7.42 19.98 -4.15
C ILE A 199 7.04 21.47 -4.20
N ALA A 200 7.71 22.25 -5.05
CA ALA A 200 7.45 23.69 -5.16
C ALA A 200 6.01 23.99 -5.60
N ASP A 201 5.47 23.18 -6.50
CA ASP A 201 4.11 23.32 -7.00
C ASP A 201 3.06 23.03 -5.93
N LEU A 202 3.27 22.00 -5.10
CA LEU A 202 2.40 21.70 -3.96
C LEU A 202 2.56 22.76 -2.87
N ASP A 203 3.76 23.18 -2.53
CA ASP A 203 3.98 24.28 -1.58
C ASP A 203 3.22 25.56 -2.02
N ALA A 204 3.19 25.85 -3.32
CA ALA A 204 2.42 26.97 -3.86
C ALA A 204 0.89 26.78 -3.76
N VAL A 205 0.39 25.54 -3.88
CA VAL A 205 -1.03 25.21 -3.65
C VAL A 205 -1.41 25.45 -2.20
N HIS A 206 -0.58 25.02 -1.25
CA HIS A 206 -0.85 25.19 0.18
C HIS A 206 -0.64 26.63 0.66
N ALA A 207 0.17 27.43 -0.04
CA ALA A 207 0.34 28.84 0.24
C ALA A 207 -0.72 29.75 -0.40
N ASN A 208 -1.70 29.19 -1.13
CA ASN A 208 -2.71 29.97 -1.84
C ASN A 208 -3.59 30.77 -0.86
N PRO A 209 -3.58 32.12 -0.90
CA PRO A 209 -4.36 32.93 0.04
C PRO A 209 -5.86 32.99 -0.29
N ASP A 210 -6.28 32.49 -1.45
CA ASP A 210 -7.68 32.48 -1.86
C ASP A 210 -8.46 31.38 -1.13
N ARG A 211 -9.24 31.79 -0.12
CA ARG A 211 -10.10 30.92 0.69
C ARG A 211 -11.16 30.16 -0.09
N SER A 212 -11.48 30.57 -1.32
CA SER A 212 -12.42 29.84 -2.17
C SER A 212 -11.79 28.64 -2.88
N THR A 213 -10.46 28.59 -2.91
CA THR A 213 -9.64 27.55 -3.55
C THR A 213 -8.56 26.99 -2.61
N ASP A 214 -8.69 27.28 -1.31
CA ASP A 214 -7.85 26.78 -0.23
C ASP A 214 -8.08 25.26 -0.09
N PRO A 215 -7.01 24.43 -0.17
CA PRO A 215 -7.16 23.00 -0.02
C PRO A 215 -7.70 22.63 1.36
N MET A 216 -8.56 21.62 1.41
CA MET A 216 -8.96 21.05 2.70
C MET A 216 -7.76 20.30 3.32
N PRO A 217 -7.64 20.25 4.66
CA PRO A 217 -6.63 19.42 5.31
C PRO A 217 -6.66 17.98 4.78
N GLY A 218 -5.49 17.50 4.35
CA GLY A 218 -5.31 16.16 3.79
C GLY A 218 -5.77 16.00 2.33
N GLU A 219 -6.19 17.07 1.66
CA GLU A 219 -6.57 17.02 0.24
C GLU A 219 -5.37 16.74 -0.67
N TYR A 220 -4.22 17.35 -0.36
CA TYR A 220 -2.96 17.16 -1.07
C TYR A 220 -1.84 16.76 -0.08
N PRO A 221 -0.92 15.90 -0.50
CA PRO A 221 0.22 15.52 0.31
C PRO A 221 1.26 16.64 0.35
N HIS A 222 2.00 16.72 1.45
CA HIS A 222 3.25 17.48 1.52
C HIS A 222 4.43 16.59 1.14
N LEU A 223 5.34 17.14 0.33
CA LEU A 223 6.52 16.44 -0.15
C LEU A 223 7.78 17.12 0.39
N ARG A 224 8.75 16.32 0.86
CA ARG A 224 10.03 16.84 1.32
C ARG A 224 11.19 15.91 0.98
N LEU A 225 12.24 16.45 0.38
CA LEU A 225 13.50 15.73 0.22
C LEU A 225 14.33 15.81 1.51
N THR A 226 14.73 14.66 2.02
CA THR A 226 15.69 14.52 3.12
C THR A 226 16.92 13.80 2.59
N GLY A 227 17.89 14.57 2.08
CA GLY A 227 19.01 14.03 1.31
C GLY A 227 18.59 13.57 -0.09
N ASP A 228 18.63 12.26 -0.32
CA ASP A 228 18.15 11.58 -1.53
C ASP A 228 16.82 10.85 -1.32
N VAL A 229 16.25 10.88 -0.11
CA VAL A 229 14.95 10.22 0.16
C VAL A 229 13.83 11.25 0.07
N LEU A 230 12.83 10.96 -0.75
CA LEU A 230 11.59 11.73 -0.79
C LEU A 230 10.64 11.21 0.29
N VAL A 231 10.23 12.09 1.18
CA VAL A 231 9.30 11.80 2.27
C VAL A 231 7.94 12.42 1.94
N VAL A 232 6.89 11.61 2.04
CA VAL A 232 5.50 12.00 1.78
C VAL A 232 4.79 12.13 3.12
N PHE A 233 4.09 13.25 3.31
CA PHE A 233 3.29 13.51 4.49
C PHE A 233 1.85 13.79 4.08
N ASP A 234 0.90 13.27 4.87
CA ASP A 234 -0.48 13.72 4.81
C ASP A 234 -0.76 14.62 6.00
N GLU A 235 -1.53 15.68 5.75
CA GLU A 235 -2.04 16.55 6.79
C GLU A 235 -3.24 15.88 7.49
N HIS A 236 -3.21 15.88 8.81
CA HIS A 236 -4.29 15.40 9.65
C HIS A 236 -4.72 16.52 10.60
N ASP A 237 -5.95 16.98 10.40
CA ASP A 237 -6.63 17.95 11.26
C ASP A 237 -7.65 17.22 12.13
N ASP A 238 -7.46 17.26 13.45
CA ASP A 238 -8.39 16.69 14.43
C ASP A 238 -9.46 17.70 14.90
N GLY A 239 -9.46 18.90 14.32
CA GLY A 239 -10.34 20.01 14.67
C GLY A 239 -9.75 20.97 15.72
N GLU A 240 -8.66 20.58 16.38
CA GLU A 240 -7.92 21.42 17.33
C GLU A 240 -6.50 21.71 16.85
N HIS A 241 -5.86 20.72 16.21
CA HIS A 241 -4.48 20.77 15.75
C HIS A 241 -4.34 20.18 14.36
N VAL A 242 -3.56 20.88 13.54
CA VAL A 242 -3.02 20.34 12.30
C VAL A 242 -1.71 19.62 12.61
N THR A 243 -1.64 18.35 12.22
CA THR A 243 -0.44 17.52 12.35
C THR A 243 -0.03 16.94 11.00
N TYR A 244 1.27 16.79 10.79
CA TYR A 244 1.80 16.15 9.59
C TYR A 244 2.22 14.72 9.91
N ARG A 245 1.61 13.78 9.21
CA ARG A 245 1.89 12.36 9.36
C ARG A 245 2.70 11.88 8.18
N GLU A 246 3.90 11.34 8.44
CA GLU A 246 4.66 10.65 7.40
C GLU A 246 3.87 9.43 6.93
N THR A 247 3.57 9.38 5.63
CA THR A 247 2.84 8.27 5.01
C THR A 247 3.74 7.45 4.11
N ASP A 248 4.78 8.00 3.49
CA ASP A 248 5.69 7.17 2.71
C ASP A 248 7.12 7.69 2.66
N ARG A 249 8.03 6.79 2.33
CA ARG A 249 9.42 7.10 2.01
C ARG A 249 9.79 6.44 0.69
N VAL A 250 10.04 7.30 -0.29
CA VAL A 250 10.38 6.91 -1.64
C VAL A 250 11.88 7.10 -1.83
N HIS A 251 12.57 5.98 -1.93
CA HIS A 251 13.98 5.94 -2.32
C HIS A 251 14.09 5.98 -3.84
N PRO A 252 15.14 6.63 -4.38
CA PRO A 252 15.40 6.56 -5.80
C PRO A 252 15.80 5.13 -6.18
N ASP A 253 15.41 4.73 -7.38
CA ASP A 253 15.86 3.48 -7.99
C ASP A 253 17.36 3.56 -8.37
N PRO A 254 17.98 2.47 -8.85
CA PRO A 254 19.39 2.49 -9.25
C PRO A 254 19.75 3.50 -10.35
N GLU A 255 18.78 4.02 -11.10
CA GLU A 255 18.95 5.07 -12.11
C GLU A 255 18.73 6.49 -11.53
N GLY A 256 18.51 6.62 -10.23
CA GLY A 256 18.27 7.91 -9.56
C GLY A 256 16.85 8.45 -9.75
N ARG A 257 15.89 7.61 -10.14
CA ARG A 257 14.49 7.99 -10.42
C ARG A 257 13.57 7.60 -9.25
N TYR A 258 12.57 8.43 -8.96
CA TYR A 258 11.65 8.25 -7.83
C TYR A 258 10.31 7.68 -8.32
N PRO A 259 9.92 6.44 -7.94
CA PRO A 259 8.61 5.87 -8.23
C PRO A 259 7.52 6.42 -7.29
N LEU A 260 7.35 7.75 -7.28
CA LEU A 260 6.46 8.46 -6.37
C LEU A 260 4.99 8.07 -6.57
N GLY A 261 4.32 7.73 -5.48
CA GLY A 261 2.88 7.41 -5.51
C GLY A 261 2.55 6.09 -6.21
N ALA A 262 3.55 5.24 -6.45
CA ALA A 262 3.31 3.92 -7.05
C ALA A 262 2.27 3.15 -6.21
N TYR A 263 1.18 2.74 -6.88
CA TYR A 263 0.01 2.03 -6.33
C TYR A 263 -0.89 2.81 -5.38
N THR A 264 -0.47 4.00 -4.92
CA THR A 264 -1.25 4.83 -3.99
C THR A 264 -1.87 6.04 -4.68
N TRP A 265 -1.25 6.53 -5.75
CA TRP A 265 -1.73 7.69 -6.50
C TRP A 265 -2.25 7.25 -7.88
N PRO A 266 -3.42 7.74 -8.30
CA PRO A 266 -4.00 7.39 -9.59
C PRO A 266 -3.33 8.20 -10.71
N TRP A 267 -2.10 7.83 -11.09
CA TRP A 267 -1.38 8.47 -12.19
C TRP A 267 -2.02 8.13 -13.54
N GLN A 268 -2.18 9.15 -14.37
CA GLN A 268 -2.76 9.06 -15.71
C GLN A 268 -1.84 9.76 -16.71
N LEU A 269 -1.89 9.33 -17.98
CA LEU A 269 -1.28 10.11 -19.06
C LEU A 269 -2.03 11.43 -19.19
N ALA A 270 -1.30 12.54 -19.28
CA ALA A 270 -1.91 13.83 -19.56
C ALA A 270 -2.42 13.85 -21.01
N ALA A 271 -3.60 14.42 -21.23
CA ALA A 271 -4.09 14.66 -22.58
C ALA A 271 -3.14 15.65 -23.27
N THR A 272 -2.60 15.24 -24.43
CA THR A 272 -1.88 16.11 -25.36
C THR A 272 -2.79 17.09 -26.05
#